data_AF-A0A958FAR0-F1
#
_entry.id   AF-A0A958FAR0-F1
#
_cell.length_a   1.000
_cell.length_b   1.000
_cell.length_c   1.000
_cell.angle_alpha   90.00
_cell.angle_beta   90.00
_cell.angle_gamma   90.00
#
_symmetry.space_group_name_H-M   'P 1'
#
loop_
_entity.id
_entity.type
_entity.pdbx_description
1 polymer ?
#
loop_
_entity_poly.entity_id
_entity_poly.type
_entity_poly.pdbx_seq_one_letter_code
_entity_poly.pdbx_strand_id
1 'polypeptide(L)'
;MNRKILQLMSLALSLTVFNACDVADPAPFTPEYVVESYLFALEPLPPLRLSRTVPFDQPYVFQDQAVPNANVQLKLLDASGNTETVFDFLEIERG
;
A
#
# COMPACT_ATOMS: atom_id res chain seq x y z
N MET A 1 39.40 -21.61 -31.90
CA MET A 1 38.85 -20.63 -30.94
C MET A 1 39.74 -20.62 -29.70
N ASN A 2 40.26 -19.46 -29.28
CA ASN A 2 41.36 -19.39 -28.31
C ASN A 2 40.85 -19.60 -26.88
N ARG A 3 41.38 -20.57 -26.14
CA ARG A 3 40.89 -20.95 -24.79
C ARG A 3 40.89 -19.75 -23.82
N LYS A 4 41.84 -18.82 -23.99
CA LYS A 4 41.92 -17.57 -23.23
C LYS A 4 40.74 -16.61 -23.51
N ILE A 5 40.26 -16.55 -24.76
CA ILE A 5 39.11 -15.71 -25.15
C ILE A 5 37.82 -16.27 -24.56
N LEU A 6 37.65 -17.60 -24.57
CA LEU A 6 36.50 -18.26 -23.96
C LEU A 6 36.45 -18.04 -22.44
N GLN A 7 37.60 -18.08 -21.77
CA GLN A 7 37.71 -17.76 -20.33
C GLN A 7 37.37 -16.29 -20.05
N LEU A 8 37.84 -15.36 -20.89
CA LEU A 8 37.53 -13.93 -20.77
C LEU A 8 36.03 -13.66 -20.97
N MET A 9 35.38 -14.28 -21.97
CA MET A 9 33.93 -14.14 -22.16
C MET A 9 33.12 -14.74 -21.00
N SER A 10 33.53 -15.90 -20.48
CA SER A 10 32.83 -16.54 -19.35
C SER A 10 32.94 -15.70 -18.08
N LEU A 11 34.12 -15.10 -17.84
CA LEU A 11 34.33 -14.20 -16.71
C LEU A 11 33.49 -12.91 -16.86
N ALA A 12 33.51 -12.29 -18.04
CA ALA A 12 32.72 -11.10 -18.32
C ALA A 12 31.21 -11.36 -18.12
N LEU A 13 30.71 -12.51 -18.59
CA LEU A 13 29.31 -12.90 -18.41
C LEU A 13 28.95 -13.12 -16.93
N SER A 14 29.86 -13.72 -16.15
CA SER A 14 29.62 -13.88 -14.71
C SER A 14 29.51 -12.53 -14.00
N LEU A 15 30.36 -11.55 -14.34
CA LEU A 15 30.34 -10.22 -13.72
C LEU A 15 29.06 -9.45 -14.04
N THR A 16 28.48 -9.59 -15.23
CA THR A 16 27.23 -8.91 -15.58
C THR A 16 26.00 -9.54 -14.92
N VAL A 17 25.98 -10.86 -14.71
CA VAL A 17 24.84 -11.55 -14.08
C VAL A 17 24.69 -11.17 -12.60
N PHE A 18 25.80 -11.01 -11.86
CA PHE A 18 25.73 -10.64 -10.44
C PHE A 18 25.35 -9.17 -10.19
N ASN A 19 25.61 -8.27 -11.15
CA ASN A 19 25.27 -6.84 -11.03
C ASN A 19 23.94 -6.48 -11.72
N ALA A 20 23.24 -7.46 -12.30
CA ALA A 20 21.94 -7.25 -12.92
C ALA A 20 20.78 -7.26 -11.90
N CYS A 21 21.04 -7.74 -10.68
CA CYS A 21 20.10 -7.56 -9.58
C CYS A 21 20.32 -6.15 -9.02
N ASP A 22 19.31 -5.30 -9.19
CA ASP A 22 19.20 -4.07 -8.42
C ASP A 22 19.12 -4.46 -6.94
N VAL A 23 20.19 -4.20 -6.17
CA VAL A 23 20.19 -4.35 -4.71
C VAL A 23 19.46 -3.12 -4.16
N ALA A 24 18.17 -3.05 -4.44
CA ALA A 24 17.29 -2.15 -3.73
C ALA A 24 17.10 -2.77 -2.35
N ASP A 25 17.72 -2.18 -1.33
CA ASP A 25 17.35 -2.49 0.04
C ASP A 25 15.83 -2.29 0.17
N PRO A 26 15.08 -3.25 0.75
CA PRO A 26 13.67 -3.05 1.00
C PRO A 26 13.54 -1.78 1.84
N ALA A 27 12.73 -0.83 1.37
CA ALA A 27 12.46 0.38 2.15
C ALA A 27 11.95 -0.04 3.54
N PRO A 28 12.38 0.64 4.61
CA PRO A 28 11.88 0.34 5.94
C PRO A 28 10.36 0.49 5.94
N PHE A 29 9.67 -0.51 6.50
CA PHE A 29 8.22 -0.48 6.60
C PHE A 29 7.78 0.77 7.37
N THR A 30 6.88 1.54 6.77
CA THR A 30 6.23 2.68 7.40
C THR A 30 4.73 2.39 7.42
N PRO A 31 4.08 2.40 8.61
CA PRO A 31 2.64 2.18 8.69
C PRO A 31 1.86 3.24 7.88
N GLU A 32 0.93 2.78 7.07
CA GLU A 32 0.04 3.62 6.26
C GLU A 32 -1.40 3.48 6.73
N TYR A 33 -2.21 4.52 6.55
CA TYR A 33 -3.64 4.48 6.87
C TYR A 33 -4.43 3.80 5.76
N VAL A 34 -5.30 2.87 6.13
CA VAL A 34 -6.23 2.19 5.22
C VAL A 34 -7.65 2.64 5.55
N VAL A 35 -8.32 3.27 4.59
CA VAL A 35 -9.72 3.70 4.69
C VAL A 35 -10.57 2.74 3.85
N GLU A 36 -11.45 1.97 4.50
CA GLU A 36 -12.27 0.95 3.83
C GLU A 36 -13.76 1.20 4.04
N SER A 37 -14.56 0.94 3.00
CA SER A 37 -16.02 0.95 3.09
C SER A 37 -16.65 0.12 1.97
N TYR A 38 -17.84 -0.42 2.22
CA TYR A 38 -18.54 -1.32 1.29
C TYR A 38 -19.88 -0.72 0.88
N LEU A 39 -19.94 -0.22 -0.35
CA LEU A 39 -21.13 0.42 -0.91
C LEU A 39 -22.09 -0.62 -1.49
N PHE A 40 -23.36 -0.47 -1.15
CA PHE A 40 -24.47 -1.23 -1.75
C PHE A 40 -25.36 -0.26 -2.53
N ALA A 41 -25.82 -0.70 -3.70
CA ALA A 41 -26.66 0.13 -4.55
C ALA A 41 -27.97 0.47 -3.83
N LEU A 42 -28.37 1.75 -3.88
CA LEU A 42 -29.60 2.28 -3.28
C LEU A 42 -29.65 2.22 -1.74
N GLU A 43 -28.53 1.94 -1.08
CA GLU A 43 -28.41 2.02 0.39
C GLU A 43 -27.80 3.37 0.80
N PRO A 44 -28.05 3.85 2.04
CA PRO A 44 -27.34 4.99 2.60
C PRO A 44 -25.83 4.77 2.61
N LEU A 45 -25.08 5.87 2.70
CA LEU A 45 -23.63 5.80 2.75
C LEU A 45 -23.19 4.98 3.99
N PRO A 46 -22.50 3.85 3.79
CA PRO A 46 -22.10 2.93 4.84
C PRO A 46 -21.01 3.54 5.72
N PRO A 47 -20.79 3.00 6.92
CA PRO A 47 -19.70 3.45 7.76
C PRO A 47 -18.32 3.19 7.13
N LEU A 48 -17.35 3.98 7.59
CA LEU A 48 -15.94 3.81 7.25
C LEU A 48 -15.23 2.99 8.33
N ARG A 49 -14.30 2.14 7.90
CA ARG A 49 -13.32 1.46 8.74
C ARG A 49 -11.97 2.14 8.51
N LEU A 50 -11.25 2.43 9.58
CA LEU A 50 -9.92 3.02 9.53
C LEU A 50 -8.93 2.15 10.29
N SER A 51 -7.89 1.68 9.62
CA SER A 51 -6.81 0.92 10.23
C SER A 51 -5.44 1.38 9.75
N ARG A 52 -4.38 0.78 10.30
CA ARG A 52 -3.02 0.88 9.79
C ARG A 52 -2.55 -0.42 9.15
N THR A 53 -1.68 -0.32 8.16
CA THR A 53 -0.97 -1.47 7.61
C THR A 53 -0.02 -2.09 8.64
N VAL A 54 0.35 -3.35 8.41
CA VAL A 54 1.36 -4.08 9.20
C VAL A 54 2.50 -4.57 8.30
N PRO A 55 3.69 -4.83 8.85
CA PRO A 55 4.77 -5.50 8.11
C PRO A 55 4.33 -6.83 7.49
N PHE A 56 4.99 -7.24 6.41
CA PHE A 56 4.61 -8.46 5.67
C PHE A 56 4.78 -9.75 6.49
N ASP A 57 5.65 -9.72 7.51
CA ASP A 57 5.95 -10.85 8.39
C ASP A 57 5.05 -10.89 9.64
N GLN A 58 4.06 -9.98 9.72
CA GLN A 58 3.10 -9.92 10.83
C GLN A 58 1.68 -10.26 10.36
N PRO A 59 0.91 -11.02 11.16
CA PRO A 59 -0.50 -11.24 10.87
C PRO A 59 -1.27 -9.93 11.03
N TYR A 60 -2.17 -9.66 10.07
CA TYR A 60 -3.09 -8.53 10.17
C TYR A 60 -4.33 -8.91 10.98
N VAL A 61 -4.59 -8.14 12.04
CA VAL A 61 -5.81 -8.19 12.85
C VAL A 61 -6.36 -6.77 12.94
N PHE A 62 -7.57 -6.53 12.41
CA PHE A 62 -8.12 -5.18 12.29
C PHE A 62 -8.21 -4.46 13.64
N GLN A 63 -8.67 -5.16 14.69
CA GLN A 63 -8.90 -4.61 16.01
C GLN A 63 -7.61 -4.05 16.62
N ASP A 64 -6.46 -4.68 16.34
CA ASP A 64 -5.16 -4.25 16.81
C ASP A 64 -4.62 -3.04 16.04
N GLN A 65 -5.12 -2.82 14.82
CA GLN A 65 -4.67 -1.76 13.92
C GLN A 65 -5.69 -0.64 13.75
N ALA A 66 -6.85 -0.72 14.39
CA ALA A 66 -7.90 0.29 14.32
C ALA A 66 -7.38 1.65 14.81
N VAL A 67 -7.87 2.72 14.20
CA VAL A 67 -7.45 4.09 14.52
C VAL A 67 -8.59 4.83 15.21
N PRO A 68 -8.69 4.73 16.55
CA PRO A 68 -9.82 5.23 17.31
C PRO A 68 -9.92 6.76 17.26
N ASN A 69 -11.15 7.27 17.28
CA ASN A 69 -11.48 8.70 17.40
C ASN A 69 -10.94 9.56 16.24
N ALA A 70 -10.75 8.96 15.07
CA ALA A 70 -10.38 9.73 13.89
C ALA A 70 -11.57 10.57 13.37
N ASN A 71 -11.28 11.81 12.98
CA ASN A 71 -12.20 12.61 12.20
C ASN A 71 -11.92 12.35 10.71
N VAL A 72 -12.87 11.72 10.02
CA VAL A 72 -12.72 11.37 8.60
C VAL A 72 -13.76 12.15 7.80
N GLN A 73 -13.31 12.84 6.74
CA GLN A 73 -14.17 13.53 5.80
C GLN A 73 -14.08 12.88 4.42
N LEU A 74 -15.21 12.40 3.91
CA LEU A 74 -15.34 11.98 2.52
C LEU A 74 -15.86 13.15 1.68
N LYS A 75 -15.19 13.47 0.58
CA LYS A 75 -15.58 14.56 -0.31
C LYS A 75 -15.99 14.02 -1.67
N LEU A 76 -17.23 14.28 -2.07
CA LEU A 76 -17.66 14.11 -3.45
C LEU A 76 -17.12 15.28 -4.26
N LEU A 77 -16.44 14.98 -5.37
CA LEU A 77 -15.89 15.98 -6.28
C LEU A 77 -16.77 16.10 -7.53
N ASP A 78 -16.96 17.33 -7.99
CA ASP A 78 -17.62 17.61 -9.27
C ASP A 78 -16.70 17.27 -10.46
N ALA A 79 -17.21 17.43 -11.69
CA ALA A 79 -16.45 17.18 -12.91
C ALA A 79 -15.22 18.10 -13.09
N SER A 80 -15.14 19.21 -12.35
CA SER A 80 -14.02 20.14 -12.35
C SER A 80 -13.02 19.87 -11.20
N GLY A 81 -13.29 18.86 -10.36
CA GLY A 81 -12.47 18.51 -9.20
C GLY A 81 -12.75 19.37 -7.95
N ASN A 82 -13.76 20.23 -7.96
CA ASN A 82 -14.15 20.99 -6.76
C ASN A 82 -14.98 20.12 -5.84
N THR A 83 -14.98 20.45 -4.53
CA THR A 83 -15.86 19.77 -3.57
C THR A 83 -17.32 20.12 -3.83
N GLU A 84 -18.11 19.12 -4.20
CA GLU A 84 -19.56 19.21 -4.36
C GLU A 84 -20.29 18.94 -3.04
N THR A 85 -19.85 17.92 -2.28
CA THR A 85 -20.45 17.54 -1.01
C THR A 85 -19.40 16.99 -0.05
N VAL A 86 -19.58 17.24 1.25
CA VAL A 86 -18.75 16.68 2.33
C VAL A 86 -19.62 15.79 3.20
N PHE A 87 -19.13 14.58 3.48
CA PHE A 87 -19.72 13.65 4.43
C PHE A 87 -18.77 13.49 5.60
N ASP A 88 -19.22 13.89 6.79
CA ASP A 88 -18.48 13.69 8.03
C ASP A 88 -18.74 12.29 8.58
N PHE A 89 -17.66 11.56 8.87
CA PHE A 89 -17.73 10.25 9.48
C PHE A 89 -17.11 10.26 10.87
N LEU A 90 -17.91 9.79 11.83
CA LEU A 90 -17.41 9.26 13.08
C LEU A 90 -17.12 7.79 12.83
N GLU A 91 -15.88 7.38 13.07
CA GLU A 91 -15.48 5.97 13.07
C GLU A 91 -16.45 5.15 13.92
N ILE A 92 -16.89 4.00 13.39
CA ILE A 92 -17.74 3.09 14.15
C ILE A 92 -16.85 2.10 14.90
N GLU A 93 -16.85 2.18 16.23
CA GLU A 93 -16.45 1.06 17.10
C GLU A 93 -17.39 -0.11 16.85
N ARG A 94 -17.01 -1.04 15.98
CA ARG A 94 -17.51 -2.42 16.08
C ARG A 94 -16.35 -3.37 15.94
N GLY A 95 -15.94 -3.86 17.11
CA GLY A 95 -14.92 -4.89 17.33
C GLY A 95 -15.20 -6.20 16.62
#